data_AF-A0A367WN17-F1
#
_entry.id   AF-A0A367WN17-F1
#
_cell.length_a   1.000
_cell.length_b   1.000
_cell.length_c   1.000
_cell.angle_alpha   90.00
_cell.angle_beta   90.00
_cell.angle_gamma   90.00
#
_symmetry.space_group_name_H-M   'P 1'
#
loop_
_entity.id
_entity.type
_entity.pdbx_description
1 polymer ?
#
loop_
_entity_poly.entity_id
_entity_poly.type
_entity_poly.pdbx_seq_one_letter_code
_entity_poly.pdbx_strand_id
1 'polypeptide(L)' 'MPLLDNEGRAHHGDIMRKATQLAEAGKLSVKLDPRNFGLTDVLETHNLLENRLNEGKLVISISH' A
#
# COMPACT_ATOMS: atom_id res chain seq x y z
N MET A 1 -15.96 0.88 0.56
CA MET A 1 -14.65 1.25 1.15
C MET A 1 -14.51 2.78 1.17
N PRO A 2 -13.91 3.41 2.21
CA PRO A 2 -13.86 4.87 2.33
C PRO A 2 -13.23 5.60 1.13
N LEU A 3 -12.35 4.91 0.41
CA LEU A 3 -11.67 5.42 -0.79
C LEU A 3 -12.47 5.18 -2.10
N LEU A 4 -13.42 4.26 -2.09
CA LEU A 4 -14.22 3.90 -3.27
C LEU A 4 -15.62 4.56 -3.24
N ASP A 5 -16.24 4.62 -2.06
CA ASP A 5 -17.63 5.07 -1.91
C ASP A 5 -17.73 6.49 -1.32
N ASN A 6 -16.59 7.13 -1.03
CA ASN A 6 -16.47 8.49 -0.46
C ASN A 6 -17.06 8.67 0.97
N GLU A 7 -17.81 7.72 1.49
CA GLU A 7 -18.28 7.77 2.87
C GLU A 7 -17.12 7.57 3.88
N GLY A 8 -17.09 8.38 4.94
CA GLY A 8 -16.10 8.24 6.01
C GLY A 8 -14.70 8.81 5.71
N ARG A 9 -14.50 9.59 4.64
CA ARG A 9 -13.19 10.18 4.30
C ARG A 9 -12.57 11.03 5.42
N ALA A 10 -13.36 11.83 6.13
CA ALA A 10 -12.85 12.68 7.20
C ALA A 10 -12.23 11.85 8.34
N HIS A 11 -12.96 10.83 8.80
CA HIS A 11 -12.49 9.90 9.82
C HIS A 11 -11.26 9.11 9.33
N HIS A 12 -11.27 8.67 8.08
CA HIS A 12 -10.10 8.03 7.47
C HIS A 12 -8.88 8.96 7.43
N GLY A 13 -9.09 10.27 7.19
CA GLY A 13 -8.05 11.29 7.29
C GLY A 13 -7.43 11.41 8.68
N ASP A 14 -8.23 11.28 9.75
CA ASP A 14 -7.71 11.24 11.12
C ASP A 14 -6.83 10.03 11.38
N ILE A 15 -7.21 8.87 10.85
CA ILE A 15 -6.40 7.64 10.91
C ILE A 15 -5.08 7.86 10.17
N MET A 16 -5.12 8.42 8.96
CA MET A 16 -3.91 8.64 8.18
C MET A 16 -2.96 9.65 8.83
N ARG A 17 -3.48 10.73 9.43
CA ARG A 17 -2.65 11.68 10.20
C ARG A 17 -1.89 10.99 11.34
N LYS A 18 -2.55 10.12 12.09
CA LYS A 18 -1.90 9.36 13.17
C LYS A 18 -0.87 8.37 12.63
N ALA A 19 -1.19 7.68 11.54
CA ALA A 19 -0.26 6.76 10.89
C ALA A 19 1.01 7.49 10.41
N THR A 20 0.87 8.69 9.82
CA THR A 20 2.01 9.54 9.43
C THR A 20 2.89 9.89 10.62
N GLN A 21 2.32 10.37 11.74
CA GLN A 21 3.07 10.69 12.95
C GLN A 21 3.87 9.49 13.49
N LEU A 22 3.30 8.29 13.43
CA LEU A 22 3.98 7.06 13.85
C LEU A 22 5.11 6.68 12.88
N ALA A 23 4.91 6.84 11.57
CA ALA A 23 5.92 6.54 10.57
C ALA A 23 7.11 7.51 10.66
N GLU A 24 6.85 8.81 10.78
CA GLU A 24 7.89 9.84 10.96
C GLU A 24 8.70 9.63 12.25
N ALA A 25 8.05 9.15 13.31
CA ALA A 25 8.71 8.81 14.57
C ALA A 25 9.45 7.45 14.54
N GLY A 26 9.48 6.75 13.40
CA GLY A 26 10.09 5.42 13.27
C GLY A 26 9.34 4.30 14.03
N LYS A 27 8.11 4.56 14.48
CA LYS A 27 7.27 3.62 15.25
C LYS A 27 6.35 2.79 14.37
N LEU A 28 6.25 3.12 13.09
CA LEU A 28 5.50 2.37 12.09
C LEU A 28 6.36 2.17 10.84
N SER A 29 6.54 0.92 10.46
CA SER A 29 7.22 0.52 9.24
C SER A 29 6.37 -0.53 8.52
N VAL A 30 6.34 -0.48 7.19
CA VAL A 30 5.66 -1.48 6.36
C VAL A 30 6.71 -2.43 5.80
N LYS A 31 6.52 -3.73 5.98
CA LYS A 31 7.32 -4.74 5.28
C LYS A 31 6.92 -4.74 3.80
N LEU A 32 7.83 -4.30 2.93
CA LEU A 32 7.65 -4.31 1.48
C LEU A 32 8.29 -5.56 0.89
N ASP A 33 7.70 -6.06 -0.19
CA ASP A 33 8.41 -6.99 -1.07
C ASP A 33 9.56 -6.24 -1.77
N PRO A 34 10.77 -6.81 -1.86
CA PRO A 34 11.92 -6.10 -2.43
C PRO A 34 11.86 -5.94 -3.95
N ARG A 35 10.96 -6.65 -4.64
CA ARG A 35 10.82 -6.57 -6.10
C ARG A 35 10.14 -5.27 -6.51
N ASN A 36 10.65 -4.67 -7.59
CA ASN A 36 10.08 -3.48 -8.20
C ASN A 36 9.16 -3.89 -9.36
N PHE A 37 7.96 -3.33 -9.38
CA PHE A 37 6.97 -3.58 -10.42
C PHE A 37 6.57 -2.27 -11.10
N GLY A 38 6.48 -2.29 -12.42
CA GLY A 38 5.87 -1.23 -13.22
C GLY A 38 4.39 -1.50 -13.47
N LEU A 39 3.70 -0.53 -14.08
CA LEU A 39 2.27 -0.66 -14.42
C LEU A 39 1.99 -1.84 -15.37
N THR A 40 2.96 -2.27 -16.17
CA THR A 40 2.85 -3.44 -17.06
C THR A 40 2.77 -4.75 -16.30
N ASP A 41 3.23 -4.79 -15.04
CA ASP A 41 3.44 -6.02 -14.27
C ASP A 41 2.24 -6.32 -13.35
N VAL A 42 1.11 -5.63 -13.52
CA VAL A 42 -0.09 -5.77 -12.68
C VAL A 42 -0.56 -7.21 -12.60
N LEU A 43 -0.57 -7.94 -13.73
CA LEU A 43 -1.01 -9.34 -13.76
C LEU A 43 -0.07 -10.25 -12.97
N GLU A 44 1.24 -10.09 -13.14
CA GLU A 44 2.25 -10.84 -12.38
C GLU A 44 2.14 -10.53 -10.88
N THR A 45 2.04 -9.25 -10.53
CA THR A 45 1.92 -8.79 -9.14
C THR A 45 0.67 -9.37 -8.47
N HIS A 46 -0.45 -9.45 -9.19
CA HIS A 46 -1.67 -10.09 -8.71
C HIS A 46 -1.48 -11.59 -8.47
N ASN A 47 -0.87 -12.30 -9.41
CA ASN A 47 -0.58 -13.73 -9.26
C ASN A 47 0.34 -14.00 -8.05
N LEU A 48 1.35 -13.15 -7.81
CA LEU A 48 2.23 -13.27 -6.65
C LEU A 48 1.45 -13.10 -5.34
N LEU A 49 0.52 -12.15 -5.30
CA LEU A 49 -0.34 -11.90 -4.14
C LEU A 49 -1.29 -13.07 -3.86
N GLU A 50 -1.99 -13.56 -4.89
CA GLU A 50 -2.96 -14.66 -4.76
C GLU A 50 -2.29 -15.95 -4.30
N ASN A 51 -1.09 -16.24 -4.81
CA ASN A 51 -0.33 -17.43 -4.45
C ASN A 51 0.52 -17.25 -3.19
N ARG A 52 0.44 -16.10 -2.51
CA ARG A 52 1.23 -15.76 -1.30
C ARG A 52 2.73 -15.93 -1.48
N LEU A 53 3.23 -15.60 -2.68
CA LEU A 53 4.65 -15.66 -3.05
C LEU A 53 5.38 -14.33 -2.82
N ASN A 54 4.74 -13.42 -2.10
CA ASN A 54 5.26 -12.10 -1.76
C ASN A 54 5.80 -12.07 -0.33
N GLU A 55 6.91 -11.37 -0.13
CA GLU A 55 7.54 -11.21 1.18
C GLU A 55 7.14 -9.90 1.87
N GLY A 56 5.91 -9.44 1.66
CA GLY A 56 5.43 -8.15 2.17
C GLY A 56 4.46 -7.49 1.20
N LYS A 57 4.18 -6.22 1.41
CA LYS A 57 3.31 -5.47 0.50
C LYS A 57 4.01 -5.28 -0.84
N LEU A 58 3.34 -5.68 -1.93
CA LEU A 58 3.76 -5.41 -3.30
C LEU A 58 3.42 -3.96 -3.68
N VAL A 59 4.31 -3.27 -4.38
CA VAL A 59 4.15 -1.87 -4.79
C VAL A 59 4.35 -1.77 -6.30
N ILE A 60 3.38 -1.16 -6.98
CA ILE A 60 3.46 -0.83 -8.40
C ILE A 60 3.86 0.63 -8.53
N SER A 61 4.99 0.88 -9.20
CA SER A 61 5.47 2.22 -9.48
C SER A 61 4.75 2.79 -10.70
N ILE A 62 4.14 3.97 -10.53
CA ILE A 62 3.48 4.70 -11.60
C ILE A 62 4.33 5.94 -11.89
N SER A 63 5.12 5.89 -12.96
CA SER A 63 5.87 7.04 -13.46
C SER A 63 5.02 7.82 -14.46
N HIS A 64 5.12 9.15 -14.43
CA HIS A 64 4.48 10.07 -15.38
C HIS A 64 5.46 10.43 -16.49
#